data_AF-A0A9P0J9R9-F1
#
_entry.id   AF-A0A9P0J9R9-F1
#
_cell.length_a   1.000
_cell.length_b   1.000
_cell.length_c   1.000
_cell.angle_alpha   90.00
_cell.angle_beta   90.00
_cell.angle_gamma   90.00
#
_symmetry.space_group_name_H-M   'P 1'
#
loop_
_entity.id
_entity.type
_entity.pdbx_description
1 polymer ?
#
loop_
_entity_poly.entity_id
_entity_poly.type
_entity_poly.pdbx_seq_one_letter_code
_entity_poly.pdbx_strand_id
1 'polypeptide(L)'
;MNFLRKFFGGKKKEKKKPLSELDLLQKCRSTEQFLIARREILDKNIKKELATIKANIKINRQVALNALKRKKIYENQLSQIDEILLTVIRQNMLALTYVTTQTQFL
;
A
#
# COMPACT_ATOMS: atom_id res chain seq x y z
N MET A 1 -30.39 17.80 -22.97
CA MET A 1 -29.56 16.78 -23.65
C MET A 1 -29.03 15.78 -22.62
N ASN A 2 -29.44 14.52 -22.74
CA ASN A 2 -29.43 13.49 -21.69
C ASN A 2 -28.23 12.52 -21.79
N PHE A 3 -27.07 12.98 -22.26
CA PHE A 3 -25.98 12.10 -22.71
C PHE A 3 -25.13 11.53 -21.55
N LEU A 4 -24.82 12.33 -20.53
CA LEU A 4 -24.03 11.88 -19.36
C LEU A 4 -24.77 10.87 -18.47
N ARG A 5 -26.11 10.92 -18.41
CA ARG A 5 -26.91 9.97 -17.62
C ARG A 5 -26.99 8.57 -18.26
N LYS A 6 -26.76 8.48 -19.57
CA LYS A 6 -26.77 7.21 -20.33
C LYS A 6 -25.43 6.47 -20.28
N PHE A 7 -24.33 7.18 -19.98
CA PHE A 7 -23.02 6.57 -19.80
C PHE A 7 -22.73 6.15 -18.34
N PHE A 8 -23.38 6.80 -17.38
CA PHE A 8 -23.21 6.51 -15.94
C PHE A 8 -24.39 5.73 -15.31
N GLY A 9 -25.35 5.30 -16.13
CA GLY A 9 -26.57 4.63 -15.68
C GLY A 9 -26.64 3.21 -16.20
N GLY A 10 -26.28 2.22 -15.38
CA GLY A 10 -26.70 0.83 -15.61
C GLY A 10 -25.63 -0.23 -15.42
N LYS A 11 -25.08 -0.36 -14.20
CA LYS A 11 -24.62 -1.68 -13.73
C LYS A 11 -25.22 -1.93 -12.36
N LYS A 12 -26.15 -2.88 -12.34
CA LYS A 12 -26.73 -3.50 -11.15
C LYS A 12 -25.58 -3.76 -10.17
N LYS A 13 -25.74 -3.32 -8.92
CA LYS A 13 -24.93 -3.78 -7.81
C LYS A 13 -25.22 -5.28 -7.66
N GLU A 14 -24.48 -6.11 -8.39
CA GLU A 14 -24.22 -7.46 -7.95
C GLU A 14 -23.61 -7.31 -6.56
N LYS A 15 -24.42 -7.64 -5.55
CA LYS A 15 -23.95 -7.84 -4.19
C LYS A 15 -22.84 -8.88 -4.33
N LYS A 16 -21.58 -8.44 -4.37
CA LYS A 16 -20.43 -9.32 -4.18
C LYS A 16 -20.79 -10.12 -2.94
N LYS A 17 -20.98 -11.44 -3.10
CA LYS A 17 -21.17 -12.33 -1.96
C LYS A 17 -20.13 -11.92 -0.91
N PRO A 18 -20.49 -11.81 0.38
CA PRO A 18 -19.51 -11.55 1.41
C PRO A 18 -18.38 -12.55 1.17
N LEU A 19 -17.20 -12.00 0.95
CA LEU A 19 -16.03 -12.78 0.65
C LEU A 19 -15.84 -13.74 1.83
N SER A 20 -15.72 -15.04 1.58
CA SER A 20 -15.51 -16.01 2.66
C SER A 20 -14.31 -15.56 3.50
N GLU A 21 -14.39 -15.68 4.82
CA GLU A 21 -13.37 -15.20 5.77
C GLU A 21 -11.96 -15.73 5.41
N LEU A 22 -11.87 -16.93 4.84
CA LEU A 22 -10.63 -17.52 4.32
C LEU A 22 -10.05 -16.74 3.13
N ASP A 23 -10.89 -16.25 2.20
CA ASP A 23 -10.46 -15.44 1.06
C ASP A 23 -10.04 -14.03 1.51
N LEU A 24 -10.65 -13.48 2.57
CA LEU A 24 -10.18 -12.23 3.19
C LEU A 24 -8.80 -12.39 3.81
N LEU A 25 -8.59 -13.47 4.58
CA LEU A 25 -7.29 -13.74 5.21
C LEU A 25 -6.20 -13.98 4.17
N GLN A 26 -6.51 -14.73 3.11
CA GLN A 26 -5.58 -14.94 1.99
C GLN A 26 -5.21 -13.62 1.31
N LYS A 27 -6.19 -12.74 1.06
CA LYS A 27 -5.94 -11.40 0.52
C LYS A 27 -5.07 -10.57 1.45
N CYS A 28 -5.31 -10.59 2.76
CA CYS A 28 -4.49 -9.86 3.71
C CYS A 28 -3.02 -10.34 3.70
N ARG A 29 -2.78 -11.66 3.63
CA ARG A 29 -1.42 -12.23 3.49
C ARG A 29 -0.75 -11.81 2.17
N SER A 30 -1.49 -11.84 1.06
CA SER A 30 -0.98 -11.37 -0.23
C SER A 30 -0.66 -9.87 -0.19
N THR A 31 -1.48 -9.04 0.47
CA THR A 31 -1.19 -7.61 0.62
C THR A 31 0.01 -7.36 1.51
N GLU A 32 0.22 -8.16 2.56
CA GLU A 32 1.39 -8.07 3.42
C GLU A 32 2.68 -8.34 2.64
N GLN A 33 2.73 -9.44 1.88
CA GLN A 33 3.86 -9.77 1.02
C GLN A 33 4.13 -8.67 -0.01
N PHE A 34 3.07 -8.10 -0.61
CA PHE A 34 3.19 -7.00 -1.55
C PHE A 34 3.78 -5.74 -0.90
N LEU A 35 3.33 -5.37 0.30
CA LEU A 35 3.83 -4.22 1.05
C LEU A 35 5.32 -4.39 1.43
N ILE A 36 5.73 -5.59 1.83
CA ILE A 36 7.13 -5.92 2.11
C ILE A 36 7.98 -5.77 0.85
N ALA A 37 7.57 -6.37 -0.28
CA ALA A 37 8.29 -6.24 -1.54
C ALA A 37 8.37 -4.77 -2.01
N ARG A 38 7.30 -4.00 -1.80
CA ARG A 38 7.26 -2.57 -2.12
C ARG A 38 8.26 -1.77 -1.28
N ARG A 39 8.38 -2.07 0.01
CA ARG A 39 9.37 -1.45 0.91
C ARG A 39 10.79 -1.70 0.43
N GLU A 40 11.13 -2.94 0.06
CA GLU A 40 12.47 -3.27 -0.47
C GLU A 40 12.82 -2.52 -1.75
N ILE A 41 11.84 -2.34 -2.66
CA ILE A 41 12.03 -1.56 -3.89
C ILE A 41 12.29 -0.09 -3.55
N LEU A 42 11.53 0.48 -2.60
CA LEU A 42 11.75 1.85 -2.15
C LEU A 42 13.12 2.04 -1.51
N ASP A 43 13.58 1.11 -0.67
CA ASP A 43 14.92 1.14 -0.09
C ASP A 43 16.02 1.12 -1.17
N LYS A 44 15.86 0.29 -2.22
CA LYS A 44 16.77 0.28 -3.37
C LYS A 44 16.76 1.62 -4.11
N ASN A 45 15.59 2.22 -4.30
CA ASN A 45 15.46 3.53 -4.96
C ASN A 45 16.09 4.66 -4.13
N ILE A 46 15.90 4.66 -2.80
CA ILE A 46 16.54 5.63 -1.90
C ILE A 46 18.08 5.52 -2.00
N LYS A 47 18.63 4.30 -2.01
CA LYS A 47 20.09 4.10 -2.18
C LYS A 47 20.60 4.62 -3.52
N LYS A 48 19.85 4.41 -4.61
CA LYS A 48 20.18 4.96 -5.94
C LYS A 48 20.19 6.48 -5.93
N GLU A 49 19.15 7.13 -5.37
CA GLU A 49 19.10 8.59 -5.28
C GLU A 49 20.21 9.15 -4.37
N LEU A 50 20.58 8.45 -3.31
CA LEU A 50 21.74 8.85 -2.50
C LEU A 50 23.05 8.82 -3.29
N ALA A 51 23.24 7.83 -4.17
CA ALA A 51 24.40 7.78 -5.05
C ALA A 51 24.40 8.95 -6.06
N THR A 52 23.25 9.27 -6.67
CA THR A 52 23.14 10.39 -7.61
C THR A 52 23.37 11.74 -6.92
N ILE A 53 22.89 11.91 -5.69
CA ILE A 53 23.16 13.09 -4.85
C ILE A 53 24.66 13.22 -4.61
N LYS A 54 25.32 12.17 -4.10
CA LYS A 54 26.77 12.19 -3.82
C LYS A 54 27.62 12.52 -5.05
N ALA A 55 27.26 11.97 -6.20
CA ALA A 55 27.96 12.23 -7.47
C ALA A 55 27.78 13.68 -7.97
N ASN A 56 26.59 14.27 -7.79
CA ASN A 56 26.24 15.54 -8.43
C ASN A 56 26.23 16.76 -7.49
N ILE A 57 26.44 16.59 -6.17
CA ILE A 57 26.43 17.71 -5.20
C ILE A 57 27.33 18.87 -5.61
N LYS A 58 28.56 18.59 -6.07
CA LYS A 58 29.55 19.63 -6.42
C LYS A 58 29.47 20.07 -7.88
N ILE A 59 28.98 19.20 -8.76
CA ILE A 59 29.03 19.39 -10.22
C ILE A 59 27.73 20.03 -10.72
N ASN A 60 26.58 19.49 -10.31
CA ASN A 60 25.27 19.95 -10.76
C ASN A 60 24.26 19.96 -9.60
N ARG A 61 24.18 21.12 -8.94
CA ARG A 61 23.29 21.34 -7.81
C ARG A 61 21.82 21.08 -8.12
N GLN A 62 21.36 21.37 -9.34
CA GLN A 62 19.95 21.16 -9.72
C GLN A 62 19.59 19.67 -9.76
N VAL A 63 20.47 18.84 -10.34
CA VAL A 63 20.29 17.38 -10.36
C VAL A 63 20.30 16.81 -8.95
N ALA A 64 21.24 17.25 -8.11
CA ALA A 64 21.29 16.83 -6.71
C ALA A 64 20.03 17.25 -5.92
N LEU A 65 19.52 18.45 -6.14
CA LEU A 65 18.32 18.95 -5.48
C LEU A 65 17.06 18.19 -5.92
N ASN A 66 16.96 17.85 -7.21
CA ASN A 66 15.86 17.03 -7.72
C ASN A 66 15.91 15.60 -7.16
N ALA A 67 17.10 15.01 -7.07
CA ALA A 67 17.29 13.71 -6.43
C ALA A 67 16.93 13.75 -4.93
N LEU A 68 17.26 14.83 -4.23
CA LEU A 68 16.89 15.03 -2.83
C LEU A 68 15.38 15.16 -2.62
N LYS A 69 14.67 15.85 -3.52
CA LYS A 69 13.20 15.89 -3.53
C LYS A 69 12.59 14.50 -3.73
N ARG A 70 13.08 13.73 -4.72
CA ARG A 70 12.61 12.36 -4.97
C ARG A 70 12.84 11.45 -3.77
N LYS A 71 14.03 11.52 -3.15
CA LYS A 71 14.34 10.80 -1.91
C LYS A 71 13.31 11.08 -0.80
N LYS A 72 12.98 12.36 -0.56
CA LYS A 72 11.97 12.73 0.46
C LYS A 72 10.60 12.16 0.17
N ILE A 73 10.19 12.08 -1.10
CA ILE A 73 8.91 11.46 -1.49
C ILE A 73 8.94 9.95 -1.20
N TYR A 74 10.04 9.25 -1.48
CA TYR A 74 10.17 7.83 -1.17
C TYR A 74 10.15 7.56 0.34
N GLU A 75 10.76 8.42 1.16
CA GLU A 75 10.69 8.32 2.63
C GLU A 75 9.26 8.48 3.15
N ASN A 76 8.51 9.45 2.61
CA ASN A 76 7.10 9.62 2.96
C ASN A 76 6.25 8.40 2.54
N GLN A 77 6.52 7.83 1.36
CA GLN A 77 5.83 6.62 0.90
C GLN A 77 6.16 5.42 1.79
N LEU A 78 7.38 5.32 2.29
CA LEU A 78 7.79 4.27 3.22
C LEU A 78 7.02 4.40 4.55
N SER A 79 6.93 5.61 5.10
CA SER A 79 6.10 5.87 6.30
C SER A 79 4.64 5.48 6.11
N GLN A 80 4.04 5.80 4.96
CA GLN A 80 2.66 5.41 4.65
C GLN A 80 2.50 3.90 4.51
N ILE A 81 3.49 3.21 3.95
CA ILE A 81 3.48 1.74 3.86
C ILE A 81 3.51 1.13 5.26
N ASP A 82 4.31 1.68 6.18
CA ASP A 82 4.37 1.21 7.56
C ASP A 82 3.03 1.42 8.29
N GLU A 83 2.37 2.57 8.10
CA GLU A 83 1.03 2.82 8.63
C GLU A 83 0.00 1.82 8.08
N ILE A 84 0.01 1.59 6.76
CA ILE A 84 -0.90 0.63 6.11
C ILE A 84 -0.63 -0.79 6.63
N LEU A 85 0.64 -1.20 6.74
CA LEU A 85 1.02 -2.51 7.25
C LEU A 85 0.48 -2.74 8.67
N LEU A 86 0.62 -1.74 9.55
CA LEU A 86 0.05 -1.78 10.91
C LEU A 86 -1.48 -1.94 10.89
N THR A 87 -2.17 -1.27 9.96
CA THR A 87 -3.63 -1.41 9.85
C THR A 87 -4.05 -2.80 9.36
N VAL A 88 -3.35 -3.36 8.37
CA VAL A 88 -3.62 -4.71 7.84
C VAL A 88 -3.36 -5.77 8.90
N ILE A 89 -2.23 -5.69 9.62
CA ILE A 89 -1.91 -6.60 10.72
C ILE A 89 -2.97 -6.51 11.82
N ARG A 90 -3.40 -5.31 12.20
CA ARG A 90 -4.44 -5.12 13.21
C ARG A 90 -5.76 -5.74 12.80
N GLN A 91 -6.18 -5.55 11.55
CA GLN A 91 -7.39 -6.17 11.00
C GLN A 91 -7.31 -7.69 11.04
N ASN A 92 -6.14 -8.26 10.69
CA ASN A 92 -5.91 -9.70 10.77
C ASN A 92 -6.03 -10.23 12.21
N MET A 93 -5.42 -9.53 13.17
CA MET A 93 -5.50 -9.92 14.59
C MET A 93 -6.94 -9.84 15.11
N LEU A 94 -7.67 -8.78 14.80
CA LEU A 94 -9.07 -8.64 15.21
C LEU A 94 -9.96 -9.72 14.60
N ALA A 95 -9.75 -10.07 13.33
CA ALA A 95 -10.48 -11.16 12.67
C ALA A 95 -10.22 -12.51 13.35
N LEU A 96 -8.95 -12.81 13.68
CA LEU A 96 -8.58 -14.03 14.41
C LEU A 96 -9.23 -14.09 15.79
N THR A 97 -9.15 -13.00 16.57
CA THR A 97 -9.76 -12.93 17.91
C THR A 97 -11.28 -13.09 17.86
N TYR A 98 -11.94 -12.48 16.86
CA TYR A 98 -13.38 -12.62 16.66
C TYR A 98 -13.74 -14.09 16.38
N VAL A 99 -13.05 -14.76 15.46
CA VAL A 99 -13.28 -16.17 15.17
C VAL A 99 -13.08 -17.03 16.42
N THR A 100 -11.98 -16.83 17.16
CA THR A 100 -11.70 -17.62 18.37
C THR A 100 -12.75 -17.43 19.47
N THR A 101 -13.24 -16.21 19.66
CA THR A 101 -14.26 -15.94 20.68
C THR A 101 -15.59 -16.59 20.30
N GLN A 102 -16.04 -16.46 19.05
CA GLN A 102 -17.25 -17.13 18.59
C GLN A 102 -17.17 -18.66 18.71
N THR A 103 -16.00 -19.26 18.46
CA THR A 103 -15.81 -20.72 18.63
C THR A 103 -15.68 -21.17 20.09
N GLN A 104 -15.29 -20.30 21.03
CA GLN A 104 -15.19 -20.64 22.45
C GLN A 104 -16.53 -20.59 23.18
N PHE A 105 -17.50 -19.83 22.65
CA PHE A 105 -18.86 -19.73 23.19
C PHE A 105 -19.86 -20.68 22.50
N LEU A 106 -19.38 -21.56 21.62
CA LEU A 106 -20.12 -22.68 21.01
C LEU A 106 -19.68 -24.00 21.63
#